data_AF-A0A671X1S6-F1
#
_entry.id   AF-A0A671X1S6-F1
#
_cell.length_a   1.000
_cell.length_b   1.000
_cell.length_c   1.000
_cell.angle_alpha   90.00
_cell.angle_beta   90.00
_cell.angle_gamma   90.00
#
_symmetry.space_group_name_H-M   'P 1'
#
loop_
_entity.id
_entity.type
_entity.pdbx_description
1 polymer ?
#
loop_
_entity_poly.entity_id
_entity_poly.type
_entity_poly.pdbx_seq_one_letter_code
_entity_poly.pdbx_strand_id
1 'polypeptide(L)'
;MAEEPAAEVRLLRGQKAKLIEILSADADFVLQHADSRCLLSHQGYQQVKACRVPSEKVTELLDHVLQRGPDAAHGLLELLKDQALQETFPMLCFVKDLQVNTLSSEETSRKRRAASDSQVDIPSKQICKNGSRLVKEKQLMTVARNFGRSWREIGRLALNVPSVKLEQLEEDHSLHVERVFAMLRYWRACQRENATAAHLHYLLSQDDWALPPESIDFLLEKD
;
A
#
# COMPACT_ATOMS: atom_id res chain seq x y z
N MET A 1 10.80 28.06 9.82
CA MET A 1 10.82 27.00 8.79
C MET A 1 11.45 25.77 9.40
N ALA A 2 10.66 24.88 9.97
CA ALA A 2 11.05 23.54 10.38
C ALA A 2 9.77 22.82 10.83
N GLU A 3 9.73 21.51 10.66
CA GLU A 3 8.82 20.59 11.36
C GLU A 3 7.68 19.88 10.55
N GLU A 4 7.94 19.49 9.29
CA GLU A 4 7.30 18.30 8.67
C GLU A 4 7.96 16.89 8.89
N PRO A 5 9.14 16.71 9.54
CA PRO A 5 9.77 15.40 9.68
C PRO A 5 9.12 14.43 10.69
N ALA A 6 8.20 14.91 11.54
CA ALA A 6 7.63 14.08 12.61
C ALA A 6 6.59 13.07 12.10
N ALA A 7 6.00 13.30 10.92
CA ALA A 7 4.97 12.42 10.37
C ALA A 7 5.55 11.07 9.95
N GLU A 8 6.72 11.07 9.30
CA GLU A 8 7.39 9.85 8.78
C GLU A 8 7.80 8.92 9.92
N VAL A 9 8.43 9.47 10.97
CA VAL A 9 8.84 8.72 12.17
C VAL A 9 7.63 8.09 12.85
N ARG A 10 6.51 8.81 12.95
CA ARG A 10 5.26 8.30 13.54
C ARG A 10 4.64 7.19 12.69
N LEU A 11 4.68 7.32 11.37
CA LEU A 11 4.18 6.31 10.43
C LEU A 11 5.03 5.03 10.50
N LEU A 12 6.35 5.17 10.46
CA LEU A 12 7.30 4.06 10.63
C LEU A 12 7.09 3.37 11.98
N ARG A 13 6.92 4.13 13.07
CA ARG A 13 6.63 3.58 14.39
C ARG A 13 5.31 2.81 14.43
N GLY A 14 4.27 3.32 13.77
CA GLY A 14 2.95 2.67 13.70
C GLY A 14 2.94 1.39 12.87
N GLN A 15 3.73 1.33 11.80
CA GLN A 15 3.84 0.14 10.95
C GLN A 15 5.05 -0.74 11.28
N LYS A 16 5.84 -0.40 12.32
CA LYS A 16 7.09 -1.07 12.69
C LYS A 16 6.90 -2.58 12.81
N ALA A 17 5.85 -3.04 13.49
CA ALA A 17 5.57 -4.47 13.66
C ALA A 17 5.38 -5.20 12.33
N LYS A 18 4.63 -4.61 11.39
CA LYS A 18 4.42 -5.20 10.05
C LYS A 18 5.70 -5.16 9.22
N LEU A 19 6.44 -4.06 9.27
CA LEU A 19 7.72 -3.93 8.59
C LEU A 19 8.70 -4.99 9.09
N ILE A 20 8.77 -5.21 10.41
CA ILE A 20 9.58 -6.27 11.00
C ILE A 20 9.16 -7.63 10.46
N GLU A 21 7.87 -7.95 10.48
CA GLU A 21 7.37 -9.24 9.99
C GLU A 21 7.74 -9.48 8.52
N ILE A 22 7.57 -8.46 7.67
CA ILE A 22 7.81 -8.58 6.23
C ILE A 22 9.31 -8.60 5.90
N LEU A 23 10.07 -7.64 6.40
CA LEU A 23 11.50 -7.51 6.15
C LEU A 23 12.30 -8.63 6.84
N SER A 24 11.75 -9.27 7.88
CA SER A 24 12.39 -10.43 8.52
C SER A 24 12.51 -11.64 7.59
N ALA A 25 11.75 -11.68 6.50
CA ALA A 25 11.90 -12.70 5.47
C ALA A 25 13.29 -12.68 4.81
N ASP A 26 13.92 -11.50 4.71
CA ASP A 26 15.29 -11.36 4.19
C ASP A 26 16.02 -10.16 4.82
N ALA A 27 16.37 -10.31 6.10
CA ALA A 27 16.96 -9.24 6.90
C ALA A 27 18.34 -8.79 6.43
N ASP A 28 19.12 -9.69 5.81
CA ASP A 28 20.45 -9.37 5.28
C ASP A 28 20.37 -8.52 4.01
N PHE A 29 19.40 -8.80 3.13
CA PHE A 29 19.15 -7.98 1.94
C PHE A 29 18.79 -6.54 2.31
N VAL A 30 17.91 -6.37 3.30
CA VAL A 30 17.48 -5.05 3.81
C VAL A 30 18.64 -4.30 4.46
N LEU A 31 19.45 -5.00 5.25
CA LEU A 31 20.63 -4.42 5.90
C LEU A 31 21.64 -3.90 4.87
N GLN A 32 21.89 -4.64 3.79
CA GLN A 32 22.79 -4.23 2.72
C GLN A 32 22.28 -2.99 1.96
N HIS A 33 20.97 -2.94 1.69
CA HIS A 33 20.37 -1.77 1.04
C HIS A 33 20.39 -0.54 1.96
N ALA A 34 20.13 -0.73 3.26
CA ALA A 34 20.17 0.35 4.24
C ALA A 34 21.58 0.94 4.41
N ASP A 35 22.61 0.10 4.33
CA ASP A 35 24.02 0.53 4.32
C ASP A 35 24.36 1.31 3.04
N SER A 36 23.91 0.82 1.88
CA SER A 36 24.12 1.47 0.58
C SER A 36 23.55 2.89 0.52
N ARG A 37 22.47 3.15 1.26
CA ARG A 37 21.84 4.49 1.39
C ARG A 37 22.35 5.28 2.60
N CYS A 38 23.38 4.77 3.31
CA CYS A 38 23.94 5.38 4.52
C CYS A 38 22.87 5.73 5.57
N LEU A 39 21.81 4.92 5.71
CA LEU A 39 20.72 5.15 6.67
C LEU A 39 21.15 4.86 8.10
N LEU A 40 22.12 3.96 8.25
CA LEU A 40 22.73 3.56 9.51
C LEU A 40 24.11 4.22 9.66
N SER A 41 24.50 4.49 10.90
CA SER A 41 25.90 4.77 11.21
C SER A 41 26.72 3.47 11.12
N HIS A 42 28.03 3.57 10.94
CA HIS A 42 28.91 2.39 10.89
C HIS A 42 28.74 1.50 12.14
N GLN A 43 28.54 2.10 13.31
CA GLN A 43 28.25 1.37 14.54
C GLN A 43 26.85 0.73 14.54
N GLY A 44 25.82 1.44 14.05
CA GLY A 44 24.46 0.89 13.91
C GLY A 44 24.43 -0.31 12.97
N TYR A 45 25.13 -0.25 11.83
CA TYR A 45 25.27 -1.38 10.92
C TYR A 45 25.93 -2.59 11.59
N GLN A 46 27.04 -2.39 12.32
CA GLN A 46 27.72 -3.50 13.01
C GLN A 46 26.86 -4.11 14.12
N GLN A 47 26.10 -3.31 14.87
CA GLN A 47 25.16 -3.81 15.88
C GLN A 47 24.05 -4.64 15.24
N VAL A 48 23.42 -4.11 14.20
CA VAL A 48 22.37 -4.82 13.46
C VAL A 48 22.92 -6.11 12.82
N LYS A 49 24.13 -6.07 12.26
CA LYS A 49 24.81 -7.24 11.69
C LYS A 49 25.13 -8.30 12.75
N ALA A 50 25.41 -7.89 13.99
CA ALA A 50 25.68 -8.80 15.10
C ALA A 50 24.42 -9.54 15.61
N CYS A 51 23.22 -9.03 15.31
CA CYS A 51 21.97 -9.71 15.63
C CYS A 51 21.84 -11.01 14.82
N ARG A 52 21.62 -12.11 15.55
CA ARG A 52 21.46 -13.46 14.96
C ARG A 52 20.06 -13.75 14.46
N VAL A 53 19.06 -13.06 15.01
CA VAL A 53 17.65 -13.27 14.68
C VAL A 53 17.24 -12.25 13.61
N PRO A 54 16.66 -12.67 12.46
CA PRO A 54 16.25 -11.76 11.39
C PRO A 54 15.24 -10.70 11.82
N SER A 55 14.27 -11.07 12.67
CA SER A 55 13.27 -10.14 13.19
C SER A 55 13.88 -9.10 14.14
N GLU A 56 14.77 -9.51 15.05
CA GLU A 56 15.51 -8.57 15.91
C GLU A 56 16.43 -7.68 15.09
N LYS A 57 17.13 -8.24 14.09
CA LYS A 57 17.99 -7.48 13.17
C LYS A 57 17.22 -6.34 12.51
N VAL A 58 16.05 -6.62 11.95
CA VAL A 58 15.19 -5.58 11.36
C VAL A 58 14.65 -4.62 12.41
N THR A 59 14.31 -5.11 13.60
CA THR A 59 13.82 -4.27 14.70
C THR A 59 14.86 -3.25 15.11
N GLU A 60 16.11 -3.69 15.29
CA GLU A 60 17.26 -2.86 15.62
C GLU A 60 17.55 -1.86 14.49
N LEU A 61 17.47 -2.29 13.22
CA LEU A 61 17.63 -1.41 12.07
C LEU A 61 16.60 -0.27 12.11
N LEU A 62 15.34 -0.60 12.36
CA LEU A 62 14.26 0.37 12.49
C LEU A 62 14.45 1.27 13.72
N ASP A 63 14.88 0.74 14.87
CA ASP A 63 15.16 1.56 16.06
C ASP A 63 16.31 2.53 15.82
N HIS A 64 17.41 2.10 15.20
CA HIS A 64 18.53 2.97 14.86
C HIS A 64 18.11 4.09 13.91
N VAL A 65 17.27 3.79 12.92
CA VAL A 65 16.71 4.78 12.00
C VAL A 65 15.81 5.78 12.75
N LEU A 66 14.95 5.29 13.63
CA LEU A 66 14.07 6.14 14.45
C LEU A 66 14.85 7.00 15.46
N GLN A 67 15.96 6.49 16.00
CA GLN A 67 16.86 7.22 16.91
C GLN A 67 17.66 8.31 16.20
N ARG A 68 18.10 8.04 14.97
CA ARG A 68 18.86 9.00 14.16
C ARG A 68 18.00 10.17 13.71
N GLY A 69 16.70 9.94 13.61
CA GLY A 69 15.70 10.96 13.39
C GLY A 69 15.12 10.91 11.97
N PRO A 70 14.51 12.02 11.54
CA PRO A 70 13.58 11.98 10.44
C PRO A 70 14.23 11.88 9.06
N ASP A 71 15.41 12.45 8.84
CA ASP A 71 16.14 12.28 7.57
C ASP A 71 16.43 10.80 7.28
N ALA A 72 16.79 10.04 8.32
CA ALA A 72 16.99 8.60 8.20
C ALA A 72 15.67 7.86 7.99
N ALA A 73 14.60 8.30 8.66
CA ALA A 73 13.26 7.74 8.52
C ALA A 73 12.71 7.94 7.09
N HIS A 74 12.88 9.13 6.52
CA HIS A 74 12.55 9.44 5.14
C HIS A 74 13.36 8.56 4.17
N GLY A 75 14.67 8.48 4.35
CA GLY A 75 15.52 7.63 3.52
C GLY A 75 15.16 6.14 3.60
N LEU A 76 14.71 5.65 4.77
CA LEU A 76 14.19 4.30 4.90
C LEU A 76 12.86 4.12 4.16
N LEU A 77 11.96 5.11 4.21
CA LEU A 77 10.70 5.09 3.45
C LEU A 77 10.94 5.09 1.94
N GLU A 78 11.91 5.86 1.44
CA GLU A 78 12.31 5.82 0.03
C GLU A 78 12.87 4.45 -0.35
N LEU A 79 13.71 3.86 0.49
CA LEU A 79 14.26 2.53 0.28
C LEU A 79 13.17 1.44 0.28
N LEU A 80 12.16 1.55 1.15
CA LEU A 80 11.01 0.67 1.13
C LEU A 80 10.16 0.83 -0.14
N LYS A 81 10.18 1.99 -0.79
CA LYS A 81 9.50 2.24 -2.07
C LYS A 81 10.31 1.77 -3.28
N ASP A 82 11.59 1.45 -3.09
CA ASP A 82 12.50 1.03 -4.14
C ASP A 82 11.99 -0.26 -4.81
N GLN A 83 12.12 -0.32 -6.14
CA GLN A 83 11.60 -1.44 -6.93
C GLN A 83 12.26 -2.76 -6.50
N ALA A 84 13.56 -2.75 -6.17
CA ALA A 84 14.27 -3.94 -5.74
C ALA A 84 13.69 -4.52 -4.44
N LEU A 85 13.38 -3.67 -3.44
CA LEU A 85 12.78 -4.14 -2.20
C LEU A 85 11.32 -4.55 -2.38
N GLN A 86 10.57 -3.91 -3.26
CA GLN A 86 9.18 -4.29 -3.53
C GLN A 86 9.07 -5.63 -4.27
N GLU A 87 10.05 -5.94 -5.12
CA GLU A 87 10.15 -7.26 -5.78
C GLU A 87 10.52 -8.36 -4.78
N THR A 88 11.46 -8.09 -3.87
CA THR A 88 11.82 -9.03 -2.80
C THR A 88 10.71 -9.18 -1.76
N PHE A 89 10.01 -8.10 -1.44
CA PHE A 89 8.97 -8.04 -0.42
C PHE A 89 7.67 -7.46 -0.98
N PRO A 90 6.88 -8.26 -1.74
CA PRO A 90 5.63 -7.79 -2.33
C PRO A 90 4.59 -7.34 -1.30
N MET A 91 4.74 -7.78 -0.04
CA MET A 91 3.91 -7.34 1.08
C MET A 91 4.18 -5.87 1.49
N LEU A 92 5.25 -5.23 1.00
CA LEU A 92 5.56 -3.80 1.22
C LEU A 92 4.73 -2.85 0.34
N CYS A 93 3.79 -3.35 -0.49
CA CYS A 93 2.97 -2.50 -1.36
C CYS A 93 2.24 -1.36 -0.61
N PHE A 94 1.88 -1.55 0.66
CA PHE A 94 1.24 -0.50 1.47
C PHE A 94 2.15 0.73 1.70
N VAL A 95 3.48 0.59 1.58
CA VAL A 95 4.43 1.69 1.75
C VAL A 95 4.44 2.61 0.52
N LYS A 96 4.10 2.11 -0.67
CA LYS A 96 3.93 2.94 -1.88
C LYS A 96 2.78 3.95 -1.73
N ASP A 97 1.74 3.59 -1.00
CA ASP A 97 0.59 4.45 -0.68
C ASP A 97 0.84 5.42 0.49
N LEU A 98 1.90 5.20 1.30
CA LEU A 98 2.37 6.18 2.29
C LEU A 98 3.16 7.30 1.59
N GLN A 99 2.51 8.05 0.71
CA GLN A 99 2.97 9.40 0.40
C GLN A 99 2.45 10.31 1.51
N VAL A 100 3.37 10.86 2.32
CA VAL A 100 3.06 12.10 3.02
C VAL A 100 2.71 13.09 1.92
N ASN A 101 1.49 13.62 1.99
CA ASN A 101 0.94 14.58 1.07
C ASN A 101 1.66 15.93 1.25
N THR A 102 2.97 15.98 0.96
CA THR A 102 3.70 17.24 0.85
C THR A 102 3.44 17.74 -0.56
N LEU A 103 2.50 18.68 -0.62
CA LEU A 103 2.07 19.45 -1.77
C LEU A 103 3.23 19.78 -2.72
N SER A 104 3.21 19.21 -3.92
CA SER A 104 3.90 19.80 -5.07
C SER A 104 3.14 21.07 -5.47
N SER A 105 3.51 22.16 -4.82
CA SER A 105 3.12 23.53 -5.16
C SER A 105 3.83 23.94 -6.45
N GLU A 106 3.08 24.06 -7.54
CA GLU A 106 3.34 25.06 -8.58
C GLU A 106 2.05 25.83 -8.84
N GLU A 107 1.90 26.97 -8.15
CA GLU A 107 1.00 28.05 -8.54
C GLU A 107 1.56 28.80 -9.76
N THR A 108 0.70 29.08 -10.76
CA THR A 108 0.45 30.41 -11.36
C THR A 108 -0.48 30.22 -12.58
N SER A 109 -1.73 30.68 -12.61
CA SER A 109 -2.06 32.08 -12.85
C SER A 109 -3.58 32.36 -12.75
N ARG A 110 -3.95 33.19 -11.77
CA ARG A 110 -4.97 34.28 -11.75
C ARG A 110 -6.16 34.24 -12.73
N LYS A 111 -7.40 34.21 -12.17
CA LYS A 111 -8.44 35.28 -12.32
C LYS A 111 -9.66 35.03 -11.38
N ARG A 112 -9.73 35.66 -10.20
CA ARG A 112 -10.64 36.80 -9.84
C ARG A 112 -12.13 36.52 -10.11
N ARG A 113 -13.03 36.35 -9.13
CA ARG A 113 -13.73 37.34 -8.22
C ARG A 113 -14.91 36.58 -7.56
N ALA A 114 -15.63 36.94 -6.50
CA ALA A 114 -15.64 37.92 -5.40
C ALA A 114 -16.76 37.40 -4.43
N ALA A 115 -16.50 37.21 -3.14
CA ALA A 115 -16.83 38.09 -2.00
C ALA A 115 -18.25 37.93 -1.39
N SER A 116 -18.28 37.91 -0.05
CA SER A 116 -19.37 38.12 0.95
C SER A 116 -19.54 36.87 1.84
N ASP A 117 -18.91 36.76 3.01
CA ASP A 117 -18.98 37.50 4.28
C ASP A 117 -20.03 36.97 5.27
N SER A 118 -19.51 36.73 6.49
CA SER A 118 -20.16 36.63 7.79
C SER A 118 -20.83 35.33 8.29
N GLN A 119 -20.12 34.78 9.29
CA GLN A 119 -20.58 34.41 10.64
C GLN A 119 -21.00 32.97 10.94
N VAL A 120 -20.11 32.34 11.71
CA VAL A 120 -20.32 31.46 12.87
C VAL A 120 -21.71 30.86 13.04
N ASP A 121 -21.81 29.57 12.76
CA ASP A 121 -22.63 28.65 13.55
C ASP A 121 -21.93 27.29 13.55
N ILE A 122 -21.66 26.75 14.73
CA ILE A 122 -21.27 25.36 14.90
C ILE A 122 -22.57 24.56 15.03
N PRO A 123 -22.92 23.74 14.04
CA PRO A 123 -23.61 22.50 14.31
C PRO A 123 -22.72 21.33 13.92
N SER A 124 -22.23 20.66 14.97
CA SER A 124 -21.82 19.26 14.94
C SER A 124 -22.86 18.43 14.18
N LYS A 125 -22.60 18.12 12.90
CA LYS A 125 -23.17 17.01 12.11
C LYS A 125 -22.82 17.20 10.63
N GLN A 126 -21.62 16.78 10.23
CA GLN A 126 -21.45 16.07 8.96
C GLN A 126 -20.07 15.42 8.93
N ILE A 127 -19.95 14.35 9.72
CA ILE A 127 -19.06 13.25 9.37
C ILE A 127 -19.40 12.90 7.92
N CYS A 128 -18.43 13.09 7.05
CA CYS A 128 -18.52 12.85 5.62
C CYS A 128 -19.15 11.48 5.42
N LYS A 129 -20.41 11.49 4.98
CA LYS A 129 -21.02 10.32 4.36
C LYS A 129 -20.16 10.01 3.15
N ASN A 130 -19.37 8.95 3.25
CA ASN A 130 -19.19 7.96 2.20
C ASN A 130 -18.70 6.72 2.93
N GLY A 131 -19.65 5.90 3.34
CA GLY A 131 -19.36 4.54 3.75
C GLY A 131 -18.79 3.82 2.54
N SER A 132 -17.46 3.78 2.42
CA SER A 132 -16.76 2.88 1.53
C SER A 132 -17.01 1.48 2.09
N ARG A 133 -18.15 0.90 1.72
CA ARG A 133 -18.57 -0.41 2.18
C ARG A 133 -17.52 -1.39 1.68
N LEU A 134 -16.70 -1.89 2.59
CA LEU A 134 -15.70 -2.94 2.34
C LEU A 134 -16.28 -3.98 1.40
N VAL A 135 -15.54 -4.36 0.36
CA VAL A 135 -16.06 -5.31 -0.64
C VAL A 135 -16.45 -6.61 0.08
N LYS A 136 -17.74 -6.94 0.01
CA LYS A 136 -18.27 -8.15 0.63
C LYS A 136 -17.86 -9.37 -0.19
N GLU A 137 -17.76 -10.51 0.48
CA GLU A 137 -17.37 -11.78 -0.13
C GLU A 137 -18.26 -12.16 -1.33
N LYS A 138 -19.57 -11.92 -1.22
CA LYS A 138 -20.52 -12.11 -2.33
C LYS A 138 -20.18 -11.27 -3.56
N GLN A 139 -19.75 -10.02 -3.36
CA GLN A 139 -19.39 -9.10 -4.44
C GLN A 139 -18.11 -9.59 -5.14
N LEU A 140 -17.09 -10.01 -4.37
CA LEU A 140 -15.88 -10.64 -4.93
C LEU A 140 -16.20 -11.91 -5.71
N MET A 141 -17.12 -12.74 -5.20
CA MET A 141 -17.52 -13.99 -5.85
C MET A 141 -18.25 -13.72 -7.18
N THR A 142 -19.13 -12.71 -7.23
CA THR A 142 -19.81 -12.32 -8.47
C THR A 142 -18.82 -11.78 -9.49
N VAL A 143 -17.89 -10.91 -9.07
CA VAL A 143 -16.83 -10.39 -9.94
C VAL A 143 -15.95 -11.53 -10.46
N ALA A 144 -15.56 -12.47 -9.60
CA ALA A 144 -14.73 -13.62 -9.96
C ALA A 144 -15.34 -14.49 -11.07
N ARG A 145 -16.67 -14.57 -11.15
CA ARG A 145 -17.38 -15.30 -12.22
C ARG A 145 -17.30 -14.60 -13.57
N ASN A 146 -17.14 -13.28 -13.57
CA ASN A 146 -17.05 -12.48 -14.77
C ASN A 146 -15.61 -12.38 -15.31
N PHE A 147 -14.62 -12.75 -14.50
CA PHE A 147 -13.22 -12.81 -14.93
C PHE A 147 -13.01 -13.91 -15.95
N GLY A 148 -12.57 -13.52 -17.14
CA GLY A 148 -12.18 -14.42 -18.20
C GLY A 148 -10.80 -15.07 -17.97
N ARG A 149 -10.22 -15.58 -19.05
CA ARG A 149 -8.90 -16.24 -19.04
C ARG A 149 -7.75 -15.29 -18.67
N SER A 150 -7.97 -13.98 -18.79
CA SER A 150 -6.99 -12.93 -18.46
C SER A 150 -6.84 -12.66 -16.96
N TRP A 151 -7.47 -13.44 -16.08
CA TRP A 151 -7.40 -13.24 -14.63
C TRP A 151 -5.98 -13.17 -14.07
N ARG A 152 -5.02 -13.92 -14.64
CA ARG A 152 -3.60 -13.88 -14.24
C ARG A 152 -2.97 -12.53 -14.57
N GLU A 153 -3.32 -11.99 -15.72
CA GLU A 153 -2.78 -10.72 -16.21
C GLU A 153 -3.39 -9.55 -15.42
N ILE A 154 -4.70 -9.61 -15.17
CA ILE A 154 -5.40 -8.66 -14.29
C ILE A 154 -4.83 -8.73 -12.86
N GLY A 155 -4.59 -9.94 -12.35
CA GLY A 155 -3.97 -10.16 -11.06
C GLY A 155 -2.62 -9.47 -10.96
N ARG A 156 -1.77 -9.67 -11.96
CA ARG A 156 -0.42 -9.10 -12.01
C ARG A 156 -0.43 -7.58 -12.20
N LEU A 157 -1.22 -7.07 -13.14
CA LEU A 157 -1.16 -5.68 -13.59
C LEU A 157 -2.12 -4.77 -12.82
N ALA A 158 -3.36 -5.18 -12.62
CA ALA A 158 -4.37 -4.37 -11.92
C ALA A 158 -4.34 -4.54 -10.40
N LEU A 159 -4.07 -5.76 -9.91
CA LEU A 159 -4.11 -6.07 -8.47
C LEU A 159 -2.73 -6.20 -7.83
N ASN A 160 -1.65 -6.08 -8.63
CA ASN A 160 -0.25 -6.20 -8.23
C ASN A 160 0.04 -7.50 -7.44
N VAL A 161 -0.59 -8.60 -7.86
CA VAL A 161 -0.40 -9.94 -7.28
C VAL A 161 0.83 -10.58 -7.91
N PRO A 162 1.80 -11.08 -7.12
CA PRO A 162 3.00 -11.72 -7.63
C PRO A 162 2.69 -12.94 -8.53
N SER A 163 3.48 -13.14 -9.59
CA SER A 163 3.36 -14.31 -10.47
C SER A 163 3.40 -15.63 -9.72
N VAL A 164 4.32 -15.74 -8.75
CA VAL A 164 4.48 -16.92 -7.89
C VAL A 164 3.19 -17.21 -7.12
N LYS A 165 2.48 -16.17 -6.66
CA LYS A 165 1.19 -16.35 -5.99
C LYS A 165 0.09 -16.76 -6.95
N LEU A 166 0.08 -16.24 -8.17
CA LEU A 166 -0.88 -16.65 -9.19
C LEU A 166 -0.70 -18.12 -9.60
N GLU A 167 0.53 -18.60 -9.69
CA GLU A 167 0.86 -20.00 -9.96
C GLU A 167 0.39 -20.90 -8.80
N GLN A 168 0.70 -20.53 -7.56
CA GLN A 168 0.20 -21.26 -6.38
C GLN A 168 -1.33 -21.32 -6.34
N LEU A 169 -2.02 -20.21 -6.62
CA LEU A 169 -3.49 -20.19 -6.66
C LEU A 169 -4.06 -21.06 -7.78
N GLU A 170 -3.37 -21.15 -8.92
CA GLU A 170 -3.74 -22.02 -10.04
C GLU A 170 -3.59 -23.51 -9.66
N GLU A 171 -2.56 -23.85 -8.88
CA GLU A 171 -2.31 -25.20 -8.38
C GLU A 171 -3.22 -25.60 -7.21
N ASP A 172 -3.49 -24.69 -6.26
CA ASP A 172 -4.31 -24.92 -5.06
C ASP A 172 -5.81 -25.06 -5.37
N HIS A 173 -6.29 -24.45 -6.47
CA HIS A 173 -7.70 -24.44 -6.82
C HIS A 173 -7.97 -25.02 -8.21
N SER A 174 -8.87 -25.99 -8.29
CA SER A 174 -9.27 -26.60 -9.58
C SER A 174 -10.27 -25.74 -10.35
N LEU A 175 -11.10 -24.96 -9.67
CA LEU A 175 -12.12 -24.13 -10.30
C LEU A 175 -11.59 -22.73 -10.61
N HIS A 176 -11.75 -22.30 -11.86
CA HIS A 176 -11.36 -20.95 -12.31
C HIS A 176 -11.93 -19.85 -11.41
N VAL A 177 -13.22 -19.93 -11.07
CA VAL A 177 -13.87 -18.95 -10.19
C VAL A 177 -13.22 -18.90 -8.81
N GLU A 178 -12.77 -20.05 -8.28
CA GLU A 178 -12.08 -20.10 -6.98
C GLU A 178 -10.69 -19.48 -7.07
N ARG A 179 -9.94 -19.71 -8.16
CA ARG A 179 -8.63 -19.06 -8.41
C ARG A 179 -8.75 -17.54 -8.40
N VAL A 180 -9.71 -17.02 -9.17
CA VAL A 180 -9.95 -15.58 -9.24
C VAL A 180 -10.45 -15.03 -7.91
N PHE A 181 -11.37 -15.74 -7.26
CA PHE A 181 -11.89 -15.33 -5.97
C PHE A 181 -10.79 -15.30 -4.90
N ALA A 182 -9.91 -16.31 -4.85
CA ALA A 182 -8.79 -16.37 -3.93
C ALA A 182 -7.78 -15.25 -4.22
N MET A 183 -7.50 -14.95 -5.49
CA MET A 183 -6.70 -13.81 -5.91
C MET A 183 -7.30 -12.47 -5.44
N LEU A 184 -8.61 -12.27 -5.63
CA LEU A 184 -9.31 -11.09 -5.16
C LEU A 184 -9.34 -11.00 -3.63
N ARG A 185 -9.42 -12.15 -2.94
CA ARG A 185 -9.33 -12.24 -1.48
C ARG A 185 -7.94 -11.86 -0.99
N TYR A 186 -6.91 -12.30 -1.71
CA TYR A 186 -5.51 -11.94 -1.46
C TYR A 186 -5.31 -10.44 -1.64
N TRP A 187 -5.77 -9.87 -2.76
CA TRP A 187 -5.78 -8.42 -2.98
C TRP A 187 -6.49 -7.67 -1.86
N ARG A 188 -7.68 -8.11 -1.43
CA ARG A 188 -8.41 -7.51 -0.31
C ARG A 188 -7.62 -7.59 1.00
N ALA A 189 -6.93 -8.71 1.25
CA ALA A 189 -6.08 -8.87 2.43
C ALA A 189 -4.87 -7.93 2.40
N CYS A 190 -4.31 -7.67 1.21
CA CYS A 190 -3.26 -6.68 0.99
C CYS A 190 -3.77 -5.25 1.17
N GLN A 191 -4.95 -4.91 0.62
CA GLN A 191 -5.49 -3.54 0.61
C GLN A 191 -6.30 -3.15 1.85
N ARG A 192 -6.73 -4.11 2.69
CA ARG A 192 -7.50 -3.92 3.95
C ARG A 192 -8.57 -2.81 3.89
N GLU A 193 -8.22 -1.58 4.27
CA GLU A 193 -9.10 -0.41 4.38
C GLU A 193 -9.40 0.25 3.01
N ASN A 194 -8.50 0.10 2.03
CA ASN A 194 -8.65 0.58 0.66
C ASN A 194 -9.33 -0.44 -0.25
N ALA A 195 -9.62 -1.65 0.24
CA ALA A 195 -10.33 -2.71 -0.47
C ALA A 195 -11.83 -2.37 -0.59
N THR A 196 -12.14 -1.30 -1.31
CA THR A 196 -13.47 -0.76 -1.53
C THR A 196 -13.95 -1.15 -2.92
N ALA A 197 -15.27 -1.25 -3.09
CA ALA A 197 -15.86 -1.66 -4.36
C ALA A 197 -15.54 -0.66 -5.47
N ALA A 198 -15.51 0.63 -5.13
CA ALA A 198 -15.09 1.69 -6.02
C ALA A 198 -13.61 1.59 -6.43
N HIS A 199 -12.72 1.22 -5.51
CA HIS A 199 -11.29 1.05 -5.83
C HIS A 199 -11.06 -0.17 -6.73
N LEU A 200 -11.75 -1.28 -6.47
CA LEU A 200 -11.72 -2.44 -7.37
C LEU A 200 -12.24 -2.08 -8.76
N HIS A 201 -13.36 -1.36 -8.83
CA HIS A 201 -13.92 -0.91 -10.11
C HIS A 201 -12.96 0.01 -10.86
N TYR A 202 -12.32 0.96 -10.17
CA TYR A 202 -11.34 1.85 -10.77
C TYR A 202 -10.17 1.07 -11.37
N LEU A 203 -9.57 0.12 -10.64
CA LEU A 203 -8.47 -0.71 -11.12
C LEU A 203 -8.86 -1.57 -12.34
N LEU A 204 -10.08 -2.09 -12.36
CA LEU A 204 -10.60 -2.89 -13.47
C LEU A 204 -11.06 -2.04 -14.67
N SER A 205 -11.29 -0.75 -14.47
CA SER A 205 -11.71 0.20 -15.50
C SER A 205 -10.54 0.97 -16.14
N GLN A 206 -9.32 0.88 -15.58
CA GLN A 206 -8.15 1.57 -16.13
C GLN A 206 -7.60 0.94 -17.41
N ASP A 207 -7.77 -0.37 -17.59
CA ASP A 207 -7.18 -1.14 -18.68
C ASP A 207 -8.26 -2.06 -19.30
N ASP A 208 -8.18 -2.28 -20.62
CA ASP A 208 -9.16 -3.03 -21.40
C ASP A 208 -8.98 -4.54 -21.17
N TRP A 209 -9.33 -5.01 -19.96
CA TRP A 209 -9.13 -6.39 -19.51
C TRP A 209 -10.11 -7.41 -20.11
N ALA A 210 -10.80 -7.04 -21.21
CA ALA A 210 -11.91 -7.80 -21.81
C ALA A 210 -13.06 -8.09 -20.83
N LEU A 211 -13.17 -7.30 -19.76
CA LEU A 211 -14.29 -7.32 -18.82
C LEU A 211 -15.34 -6.32 -19.28
N PRO A 212 -16.59 -6.73 -19.53
CA PRO A 212 -17.65 -5.76 -19.82
C PRO A 212 -17.80 -4.82 -18.61
N PRO A 213 -17.86 -3.49 -18.81
CA PRO A 213 -18.10 -2.57 -17.71
C PRO A 213 -19.40 -2.90 -16.96
N GLU A 214 -20.43 -3.40 -17.66
CA GLU A 214 -21.67 -3.90 -17.05
C GLU A 214 -21.46 -5.06 -16.06
N SER A 215 -20.36 -5.82 -16.21
CA SER A 215 -20.00 -6.94 -15.34
C SER A 215 -19.26 -6.53 -14.07
N ILE A 216 -18.94 -5.24 -13.91
CA ILE A 216 -18.35 -4.67 -12.69
C ILE A 216 -19.17 -3.50 -12.15
N ASP A 217 -20.08 -2.92 -12.94
CA ASP A 217 -20.92 -1.76 -12.58
C ASP A 217 -21.78 -2.00 -11.32
N PHE A 218 -22.19 -3.25 -11.07
CA PHE A 218 -22.89 -3.62 -9.83
C PHE A 218 -22.07 -3.38 -8.55
N LEU A 219 -20.75 -3.17 -8.65
CA LEU A 219 -19.90 -2.73 -7.54
C LEU A 219 -20.17 -1.27 -7.14
N LEU A 220 -20.68 -0.45 -8.06
CA LEU A 220 -21.02 0.96 -7.87
C LEU A 220 -22.53 1.18 -7.64
N GLU A 221 -23.38 0.20 -7.97
CA GLU A 221 -24.82 0.28 -7.76
C GLU A 221 -25.13 0.37 -6.25
N LYS A 222 -25.52 1.58 -5.83
CA LYS A 222 -25.96 1.90 -4.49
C LYS A 222 -27.37 1.34 -4.30
N ASP A 223 -27.50 0.30 -3.51
CA ASP A 223 -28.78 -0.09 -2.89
C ASP A 223 -29.25 1.01 -1.92
#